data_AF-A0A933YJ78-F1
#
_entry.id   AF-A0A933YJ78-F1
#
_cell.length_a   1.000
_cell.length_b   1.000
_cell.length_c   1.000
_cell.angle_alpha   90.00
_cell.angle_beta   90.00
_cell.angle_gamma   90.00
#
_symmetry.space_group_name_H-M   'P 1'
#
loop_
_entity.id
_entity.type
_entity.pdbx_description
1 polymer ?
#
loop_
_entity_poly.entity_id
_entity_poly.type
_entity_poly.pdbx_seq_one_letter_code
_entity_poly.pdbx_strand_id
1 'polypeptide(L)'
;MKFDENIASKAISLAKKYGATELILFGSALNLGDDARDLDLACDGIEGSKLYEFAGMSELEIETPVDVVPLSPPTRFTNYIQKKGKVLL
;
A
#
# COMPACT_ATOMS: atom_id res chain seq x y z
N MET A 1 -8.00 1.03 12.82
CA MET A 1 -6.67 0.39 12.76
C MET A 1 -5.65 1.47 13.03
N LYS A 2 -4.70 1.27 13.95
CA LYS A 2 -3.59 2.22 14.14
C LYS A 2 -2.48 1.92 13.13
N PHE A 3 -2.27 2.77 12.13
CA PHE A 3 -1.08 2.65 11.31
C PHE A 3 0.15 3.01 12.16
N ASP A 4 1.02 2.04 12.42
CA ASP A 4 2.22 2.19 13.22
C ASP A 4 3.46 1.63 12.51
N GLU A 5 4.61 1.69 13.18
CA GLU A 5 5.88 1.21 12.63
C GLU A 5 5.88 -0.30 12.35
N ASN A 6 5.09 -1.08 13.08
CA ASN A 6 5.00 -2.52 12.87
C ASN A 6 4.22 -2.82 11.58
N ILE A 7 3.06 -2.19 11.39
CA ILE A 7 2.29 -2.31 10.14
C ILE A 7 3.11 -1.81 8.95
N ALA A 8 3.76 -0.65 9.07
CA ALA A 8 4.63 -0.12 8.03
C ALA A 8 5.76 -1.11 7.66
N SER A 9 6.41 -1.71 8.66
CA SER A 9 7.50 -2.67 8.44
C SER A 9 7.02 -3.95 7.75
N LYS A 10 5.83 -4.47 8.13
CA LYS A 10 5.20 -5.61 7.47
C LYS A 10 4.87 -5.31 6.01
N ALA A 11 4.22 -4.18 5.74
CA ALA A 11 3.86 -3.75 4.39
C ALA A 11 5.09 -3.59 3.49
N ILE A 12 6.14 -2.92 3.96
CA ILE A 12 7.40 -2.74 3.22
C ILE A 12 8.09 -4.10 2.94
N SER A 13 8.17 -4.97 3.95
CA SER A 13 8.82 -6.27 3.81
C SER A 13 8.10 -7.16 2.81
N LEU A 14 6.76 -7.18 2.88
CA LEU A 14 5.94 -7.93 1.95
C LEU A 14 6.03 -7.35 0.53
N ALA A 15 5.92 -6.03 0.36
CA ALA A 15 6.03 -5.39 -0.95
C ALA A 15 7.37 -5.69 -1.63
N LYS A 16 8.49 -5.62 -0.90
CA LYS A 16 9.81 -6.00 -1.41
C LYS A 16 9.88 -7.46 -1.85
N LYS A 17 9.27 -8.39 -1.09
CA LYS A 17 9.21 -9.82 -1.45
C LYS A 17 8.48 -10.06 -2.78
N TYR A 18 7.50 -9.22 -3.09
CA TYR A 18 6.74 -9.28 -4.34
C TYR A 18 7.37 -8.48 -5.51
N GLY A 19 8.49 -7.81 -5.27
CA GLY A 19 9.23 -7.07 -6.30
C GLY A 19 8.88 -5.59 -6.41
N ALA A 20 8.18 -5.03 -5.42
CA ALA A 20 7.84 -3.62 -5.45
C ALA A 20 9.10 -2.74 -5.50
N THR A 21 9.08 -1.73 -6.37
CA THR A 21 10.13 -0.70 -6.47
C THR A 21 9.70 0.62 -5.82
N GLU A 22 8.40 0.80 -5.63
CA GLU A 22 7.80 1.95 -4.96
C GLU A 22 6.60 1.46 -4.15
N LEU A 23 6.43 2.00 -2.94
CA LEU A 23 5.27 1.74 -2.09
C LEU A 23 4.84 3.03 -1.40
N ILE A 24 3.58 3.38 -1.54
CA ILE A 24 3.00 4.63 -1.03
C ILE A 24 1.77 4.31 -0.20
N LEU A 25 1.76 4.78 1.04
CA LEU A 25 0.54 4.87 1.84
C LEU A 25 -0.28 6.07 1.38
N PHE A 26 -1.56 5.89 1.09
CA PHE A 26 -2.45 6.99 0.77
C PHE A 26 -3.78 6.90 1.53
N GLY A 27 -4.77 7.69 1.10
CA GLY A 27 -6.13 7.59 1.61
C GLY A 27 -6.30 8.01 3.07
N SER A 28 -7.22 7.33 3.74
CA SER A 28 -7.74 7.77 5.05
C SER A 28 -6.72 7.55 6.19
N ALA A 29 -5.89 6.51 6.06
CA ALA A 29 -4.83 6.13 6.99
C ALA A 29 -3.75 7.21 7.18
N LEU A 30 -3.62 8.18 6.27
CA LEU A 30 -2.69 9.32 6.44
C LEU A 30 -3.12 10.32 7.51
N ASN A 31 -4.42 10.52 7.69
CA ASN A 31 -4.97 11.63 8.49
C ASN A 31 -5.78 11.16 9.70
N LEU A 32 -6.42 9.99 9.59
CA LEU A 32 -7.35 9.50 10.60
C LEU A 32 -6.66 8.63 11.67
N GLY A 33 -5.41 8.23 11.46
CA GLY A 33 -4.68 7.39 12.42
C GLY A 33 -5.50 6.17 12.80
N ASP A 34 -5.90 6.08 14.07
CA ASP A 34 -6.62 4.96 14.67
C ASP A 34 -8.04 4.73 14.09
N ASP A 35 -8.65 5.78 13.53
CA ASP A 35 -10.00 5.76 12.94
C ASP A 35 -10.05 5.24 11.50
N ALA A 36 -8.88 4.99 10.88
CA ALA A 36 -8.81 4.36 9.56
C ALA A 36 -9.32 2.92 9.63
N ARG A 37 -10.11 2.50 8.65
CA ARG A 37 -10.76 1.17 8.62
C ARG A 37 -10.06 0.18 7.71
N ASP A 38 -9.28 0.71 6.79
CA ASP A 38 -8.56 0.06 5.71
C ASP A 38 -7.16 0.66 5.57
N LEU A 39 -6.31 -0.06 4.84
CA LEU A 39 -4.98 0.38 4.47
C LEU A 39 -4.89 0.54 2.95
N ASP A 40 -4.90 1.79 2.51
CA ASP A 40 -4.72 2.15 1.10
C ASP A 40 -3.22 2.17 0.72
N LEU A 41 -2.79 1.23 -0.11
CA LEU A 41 -1.41 1.11 -0.61
C LEU A 41 -1.36 1.26 -2.13
N ALA A 42 -0.48 2.11 -2.63
CA ALA A 42 -0.15 2.15 -4.05
C ALA A 42 1.28 1.64 -4.26
N CYS A 43 1.50 0.86 -5.30
CA CYS A 43 2.83 0.30 -5.57
C CYS A 43 3.16 0.24 -7.06
N ASP A 44 4.46 0.21 -7.35
CA ASP A 44 4.99 -0.11 -8.68
C ASP A 44 6.00 -1.27 -8.57
N GLY A 45 6.33 -1.91 -9.70
CA GLY A 45 7.29 -3.01 -9.80
C GLY A 45 6.71 -4.42 -9.55
N ILE A 46 5.48 -4.53 -9.05
CA ILE A 46 4.79 -5.83 -8.92
C ILE A 46 4.09 -6.17 -10.24
N GLU A 47 4.54 -7.24 -10.90
CA GLU A 47 4.08 -7.59 -12.24
C GLU A 47 2.82 -8.47 -12.26
N GLY A 48 1.87 -8.12 -13.13
CA GLY A 48 0.77 -9.00 -13.55
C GLY A 48 -0.10 -9.49 -12.38
N SER A 49 -0.33 -10.80 -12.32
CA SER A 49 -1.21 -11.42 -11.31
C SER A 49 -0.65 -11.36 -9.89
N LYS A 50 0.65 -11.13 -9.72
CA LYS A 50 1.29 -11.03 -8.40
C LYS A 50 0.79 -9.85 -7.58
N LEU A 51 0.21 -8.83 -8.22
CA LEU A 51 -0.42 -7.71 -7.52
C LEU A 51 -1.60 -8.19 -6.66
N TYR A 52 -2.42 -9.10 -7.17
CA TYR A 52 -3.56 -9.66 -6.44
C TYR A 52 -3.11 -10.59 -5.32
N GLU A 53 -2.04 -11.36 -5.54
CA GLU A 53 -1.42 -12.18 -4.49
C GLU A 53 -0.84 -11.30 -3.38
N PHE A 54 -0.18 -10.20 -3.74
CA PHE A 54 0.32 -9.22 -2.79
C PHE A 54 -0.83 -8.60 -1.96
N ALA A 55 -1.94 -8.22 -2.60
CA ALA A 55 -3.10 -7.69 -1.89
C ALA A 55 -3.66 -8.71 -0.87
N GLY A 56 -3.91 -9.95 -1.31
CA GLY A 56 -4.42 -11.00 -0.42
C GLY A 56 -3.48 -11.36 0.73
N MET A 57 -2.17 -11.44 0.46
CA MET A 57 -1.18 -11.67 1.52
C MET A 57 -1.07 -10.48 2.48
N SER A 58 -1.27 -9.25 2.00
CA SER A 58 -1.23 -8.06 2.85
C SER A 58 -2.36 -8.09 3.87
N GLU A 59 -3.57 -8.46 3.47
CA GLU A 59 -4.71 -8.60 4.40
C GLU A 59 -4.45 -9.68 5.46
N LEU A 60 -3.83 -10.81 5.08
CA LEU A 60 -3.49 -11.88 6.01
C LEU A 60 -2.42 -11.48 7.03
N GLU A 61 -1.38 -10.75 6.61
CA GLU A 61 -0.25 -10.38 7.47
C GLU A 61 -0.53 -9.15 8.35
N ILE A 62 -1.38 -8.24 7.87
CA ILE A 62 -1.68 -6.95 8.53
C ILE A 62 -2.98 -7.02 9.34
N GLU A 63 -3.82 -8.03 9.13
CA GLU A 63 -5.09 -8.24 9.86
C GLU A 63 -6.07 -7.05 9.74
N THR A 64 -5.99 -6.30 8.64
CA THR A 64 -6.91 -5.20 8.29
C THR A 64 -7.15 -5.24 6.78
N PRO A 65 -8.32 -4.85 6.27
CA PRO A 65 -8.55 -4.73 4.83
C PRO A 65 -7.49 -3.87 4.16
N VAL A 66 -6.97 -4.31 3.01
CA VAL A 66 -5.90 -3.63 2.28
C VAL A 66 -6.32 -3.40 0.83
N ASP A 67 -6.41 -2.13 0.44
CA ASP A 67 -6.68 -1.73 -0.93
C ASP A 67 -5.37 -1.45 -1.66
N VAL A 68 -5.10 -2.20 -2.73
CA VAL A 68 -3.87 -2.08 -3.52
C VAL A 68 -4.14 -1.45 -4.89
N VAL A 69 -3.41 -0.38 -5.21
CA VAL A 69 -3.49 0.34 -6.48
C VAL A 69 -2.15 0.28 -7.23
N PRO A 70 -2.10 -0.22 -8.48
CA PRO A 70 -0.89 -0.14 -9.28
C PRO A 70 -0.63 1.30 -9.72
N LEU A 71 0.61 1.77 -9.59
CA LEU A 71 1.02 3.12 -10.02
C LEU A 71 1.18 3.22 -11.54
N SER A 72 1.48 2.09 -12.19
CA SER A 72 1.68 1.97 -13.64
C SER A 72 0.51 1.23 -14.32
N PRO A 73 -0.02 1.75 -15.44
CA PRO A 73 0.35 3.00 -16.11
C PRO A 73 -0.12 4.25 -15.33
N PRO A 74 0.53 5.41 -15.52
CA PRO A 74 0.18 6.63 -14.81
C PRO A 74 -1.22 7.14 -15.22
N THR A 75 -2.01 7.52 -14.22
CA THR A 75 -3.35 8.11 -14.38
C THR A 75 -3.43 9.42 -13.58
N ARG A 76 -4.52 10.19 -13.74
CA ARG A 76 -4.76 11.36 -12.88
C ARG A 76 -4.82 10.97 -11.40
N PHE A 77 -5.32 9.77 -11.10
CA PHE A 77 -5.43 9.25 -9.75
C PHE A 77 -4.06 8.85 -9.18
N THR A 78 -3.26 8.06 -9.91
CA THR A 78 -1.94 7.64 -9.41
C THR A 78 -0.98 8.82 -9.28
N ASN A 79 -1.06 9.82 -10.17
CA ASN A 79 -0.33 11.09 -10.02
C ASN A 79 -0.75 11.87 -8.77
N TYR A 80 -2.02 11.82 -8.37
CA TYR A 80 -2.48 12.44 -7.13
C TYR A 80 -1.93 11.69 -5.91
N ILE A 81 -1.98 10.36 -5.93
CA ILE A 81 -1.39 9.50 -4.90
C ILE A 81 0.09 9.79 -4.72
N GLN A 82 0.88 9.80 -5.80
CA GLN A 82 2.32 10.10 -5.73
C GLN A 82 2.63 11.49 -5.15
N LYS A 83 1.75 12.48 -5.36
CA LYS A 83 1.94 13.85 -4.83
C LYS A 83 1.52 14.04 -3.37
N LYS A 84 0.58 13.22 -2.87
CA LYS A 84 -0.07 13.43 -1.56
C LYS A 84 0.17 12.30 -0.57
N GLY A 85 0.54 11.14 -1.07
CA GLY A 85 0.83 9.95 -0.28
C GLY A 85 2.14 10.05 0.50
N LYS A 86 2.30 9.14 1.44
CA LYS A 86 3.54 8.95 2.19
C LYS A 86 4.32 7.79 1.57
N VAL A 87 5.49 8.10 1.03
CA VAL A 87 6.42 7.08 0.51
C VAL A 87 6.93 6.22 1.66
N LEU A 88 6.84 4.90 1.48
CA LEU A 88 7.28 3.87 2.44
C LEU A 88 8.51 3.10 1.93
N LEU A 89 8.64 2.96 0.61
CA LEU A 89 9.76 2.31 -0.09
C LEU A 89 10.33 3.25 -1.14
#